data_AF-A0A3C0Y6A7-F1
#
_entry.id   AF-A0A3C0Y6A7-F1
#
_cell.length_a   1.000
_cell.length_b   1.000
_cell.length_c   1.000
_cell.angle_alpha   90.00
_cell.angle_beta   90.00
_cell.angle_gamma   90.00
#
_symmetry.space_group_name_H-M   'P 1'
#
loop_
_entity.id
_entity.type
_entity.pdbx_description
1 polymer ?
#
loop_
_entity_poly.entity_id
_entity_poly.type
_entity_poly.pdbx_seq_one_letter_code
_entity_poly.pdbx_strand_id
1 'polypeptide(L)'
;MKKNPSSSGLVYSTDAGRMCPECRKPMAGCICRQVQALPKSDGWVRVSRESKGRGGKTVTLVKGLALDALALAQLGKQLKAACGSGGTVKDGVIEVQGDHCE
;
A
#
# COMPACT_ATOMS: atom_id res chain seq x y z
N MET A 1 33.49 -32.89 35.95
CA MET A 1 33.90 -33.44 34.65
C MET A 1 32.80 -34.38 34.14
N LYS A 2 32.38 -34.23 32.87
CA LYS A 2 31.57 -35.15 32.04
C LYS A 2 30.05 -35.19 32.35
N LYS A 3 29.11 -35.11 31.40
CA LYS A 3 29.07 -34.95 29.93
C LYS A 3 27.62 -34.54 29.57
N ASN A 4 27.44 -33.61 28.62
CA ASN A 4 26.21 -33.55 27.82
C ASN A 4 26.23 -34.71 26.82
N PRO A 5 25.05 -35.25 26.47
CA PRO A 5 24.70 -35.27 25.05
C PRO A 5 23.33 -34.64 24.87
N SER A 6 23.33 -33.59 24.05
CA SER A 6 22.18 -32.99 23.41
C SER A 6 21.22 -34.05 22.87
N SER A 7 20.09 -34.26 23.54
CA SER A 7 18.95 -34.90 22.92
C SER A 7 18.38 -33.91 21.91
N SER A 8 18.94 -33.93 20.70
CA SER A 8 18.36 -33.34 19.51
C SER A 8 16.94 -33.89 19.38
N GLY A 9 15.97 -33.13 19.90
CA GLY A 9 14.56 -33.43 19.75
C GLY A 9 14.27 -33.69 18.28
N LEU A 10 13.48 -34.72 18.01
CA LEU A 10 13.10 -35.17 16.68
C LEU A 10 12.70 -33.98 15.79
N VAL A 11 13.59 -33.57 14.88
CA VAL A 11 13.36 -32.45 13.94
C VAL A 11 12.89 -33.04 12.62
N TYR A 12 11.61 -32.84 12.30
CA TYR A 12 11.10 -33.10 10.95
C TYR A 12 11.45 -31.91 10.06
N SER A 13 12.54 -32.00 9.29
CA SER A 13 12.83 -31.03 8.22
C SER A 13 11.92 -31.32 7.03
N THR A 14 10.94 -30.46 6.80
CA THR A 14 10.23 -30.42 5.51
C THR A 14 11.23 -30.01 4.44
N ASP A 15 11.22 -30.66 3.28
CA ASP A 15 12.16 -30.49 2.14
C ASP A 15 12.23 -29.06 1.54
N ALA A 16 11.56 -28.08 2.17
CA ALA A 16 11.39 -26.73 1.67
C ALA A 16 12.39 -25.70 2.25
N GLY A 17 13.52 -26.14 2.79
CA GLY A 17 14.61 -25.28 3.24
C GLY A 17 14.25 -24.36 4.42
N ARG A 18 14.72 -23.10 4.42
CA ARG A 18 14.43 -22.15 5.49
C ARG A 18 12.94 -21.76 5.48
N MET A 19 12.28 -21.98 6.61
CA MET A 19 10.87 -21.63 6.83
C MET A 19 10.75 -20.25 7.48
N CYS A 20 9.72 -19.49 7.13
CA CYS A 20 9.42 -18.23 7.80
C CYS A 20 8.94 -18.48 9.25
N PRO A 21 9.50 -17.79 10.26
CA PRO A 21 9.13 -18.01 11.67
C PRO A 21 7.70 -17.55 12.01
N GLU A 22 7.13 -16.61 11.25
CA GLU A 22 5.78 -16.09 11.49
C GLU A 22 4.69 -16.99 10.88
N CYS A 23 4.83 -17.29 9.59
CA CYS A 23 3.76 -17.93 8.82
C CYS A 23 4.07 -19.35 8.37
N ARG A 24 5.24 -19.91 8.73
CA ARG A 24 5.65 -21.31 8.47
C ARG A 24 5.50 -21.75 7.01
N LYS A 25 5.60 -20.80 6.08
CA LYS A 25 5.76 -21.07 4.64
C LYS A 25 7.24 -21.07 4.28
N PRO A 26 7.66 -21.80 3.23
CA PRO A 26 9.03 -21.71 2.71
C PRO A 26 9.35 -20.25 2.39
N MET A 27 10.57 -19.79 2.70
CA MET A 27 10.96 -18.39 2.49
C MET A 27 10.73 -17.92 1.03
N ALA A 28 10.89 -18.82 0.05
CA ALA A 28 10.61 -18.54 -1.36
C ALA A 28 9.13 -18.21 -1.66
N GLY A 29 8.19 -18.73 -0.87
CA GLY A 29 6.74 -18.48 -0.99
C GLY A 29 6.16 -17.63 0.13
N CYS A 30 7.01 -16.99 0.93
CA CYS A 30 6.60 -16.17 2.05
C CYS A 30 6.34 -14.72 1.61
N ILE A 31 5.13 -14.21 1.86
CA ILE A 31 4.75 -12.81 1.63
C ILE A 31 4.60 -12.01 2.93
N CYS A 32 4.96 -12.58 4.08
CA CYS A 32 4.71 -12.00 5.41
C CYS A 32 5.40 -10.64 5.59
N ARG A 33 6.52 -10.40 4.88
CA ARG A 33 7.19 -9.08 4.81
C ARG A 33 6.55 -8.08 3.84
N GLN A 34 5.74 -8.54 2.87
CA GLN A 34 5.07 -7.71 1.86
C GLN A 34 3.68 -7.24 2.30
N VAL A 35 3.03 -7.93 3.25
CA VAL A 35 1.74 -7.50 3.78
C VAL A 35 1.94 -6.34 4.77
N GLN A 36 2.29 -5.17 4.25
CA GLN A 36 2.06 -3.91 4.97
C GLN A 36 0.55 -3.72 5.03
N ALA A 37 0.01 -3.59 6.24
CA ALA A 37 -1.42 -3.37 6.44
C ALA A 37 -1.83 -2.10 5.69
N LEU A 38 -2.77 -2.23 4.74
CA LEU A 38 -3.31 -1.08 4.04
C LEU A 38 -3.94 -0.14 5.07
N PRO A 39 -3.83 1.19 4.86
CA PRO A 39 -4.49 2.15 5.73
C PRO A 39 -6.00 1.85 5.76
N LYS A 40 -6.55 1.76 6.96
CA LYS A 40 -7.99 1.57 7.19
C LYS A 40 -8.73 2.72 6.50
N SER A 41 -9.49 2.44 5.43
CA SER A 41 -10.41 3.42 4.85
C SER A 41 -11.85 3.04 5.13
N ASP A 42 -12.74 4.03 5.06
CA ASP A 42 -14.19 3.88 5.21
C ASP A 42 -14.83 3.03 4.09
N GLY A 43 -14.04 2.52 3.13
CA GLY A 43 -14.54 1.80 1.95
C GLY A 43 -15.12 2.70 0.86
N TRP A 44 -15.29 3.99 1.12
CA TRP A 44 -15.80 4.97 0.15
C TRP A 44 -14.71 5.92 -0.33
N VAL A 45 -14.60 6.04 -1.65
CA VAL A 45 -13.80 7.07 -2.31
C VAL A 45 -14.67 8.30 -2.49
N ARG A 46 -14.18 9.46 -2.01
CA ARG A 46 -14.86 10.75 -2.12
C ARG A 46 -14.12 11.60 -3.13
N VAL A 47 -14.82 12.02 -4.17
CA VAL A 47 -14.33 12.98 -5.17
C VAL A 47 -15.04 14.31 -4.93
N SER A 48 -14.28 15.39 -4.78
CA SER A 48 -14.83 16.72 -4.50
C SER A 48 -14.03 17.80 -5.19
N ARG A 49 -14.70 18.84 -5.71
CA ARG A 49 -14.00 20.03 -6.20
C ARG A 49 -13.75 21.03 -5.07
N GLU A 50 -12.57 21.65 -5.10
CA GLU A 50 -12.15 22.71 -4.20
C GLU A 50 -11.68 23.92 -5.03
N SER A 51 -12.29 25.07 -4.79
CA SER A 51 -11.93 26.35 -5.44
C SER A 51 -11.58 27.46 -4.44
N LYS A 52 -11.82 27.23 -3.13
CA LYS A 52 -11.60 28.21 -2.07
C LYS A 52 -10.09 28.44 -1.88
N GLY A 53 -9.68 29.71 -1.83
CA GLY A 53 -8.30 30.10 -1.52
C GLY A 53 -7.28 29.88 -2.64
N ARG A 54 -7.70 29.40 -3.83
CA ARG A 54 -6.80 29.08 -4.95
C ARG A 54 -6.85 30.08 -6.12
N GLY A 55 -7.25 31.32 -5.84
CA GLY A 55 -7.22 32.42 -6.82
C GLY A 55 -8.09 32.18 -8.06
N GLY A 56 -9.24 31.51 -7.89
CA GLY A 56 -10.16 31.18 -9.00
C GLY A 56 -9.85 29.87 -9.73
N LYS A 57 -8.75 29.17 -9.40
CA LYS A 57 -8.44 27.86 -9.95
C LYS A 57 -9.16 26.75 -9.18
N THR A 58 -9.85 25.87 -9.91
CA THR A 58 -10.49 24.68 -9.35
C THR A 58 -9.50 23.52 -9.29
N VAL A 59 -9.59 22.72 -8.24
CA VAL A 59 -8.83 21.47 -8.07
C VAL A 59 -9.81 20.37 -7.65
N THR A 60 -9.66 19.21 -8.24
CA THR A 60 -10.40 17.99 -7.89
C THR A 60 -9.59 17.20 -6.86
N LEU A 61 -10.22 16.88 -5.73
CA LEU A 61 -9.63 16.10 -4.64
C LEU A 61 -10.26 14.71 -4.60
N VAL A 62 -9.42 13.68 -4.58
CA VAL A 62 -9.83 12.28 -4.43
C VAL A 62 -9.29 11.76 -3.10
N LYS A 63 -10.20 11.40 -2.18
CA LYS A 63 -9.90 10.97 -0.80
C LYS A 63 -10.52 9.60 -0.52
N GLY A 64 -10.01 8.89 0.49
CA GLY A 64 -10.60 7.62 0.98
C GLY A 64 -10.07 6.36 0.28
N LEU A 65 -8.96 6.48 -0.44
CA LEU A 65 -8.29 5.36 -1.10
C LEU A 65 -7.50 4.54 -0.06
N ALA A 66 -7.98 3.34 0.27
CA ALA A 66 -7.19 2.34 1.00
C ALA A 66 -6.20 1.68 0.03
N LEU A 67 -5.19 2.43 -0.37
CA LEU A 67 -4.13 1.98 -1.26
C LEU A 67 -2.77 2.22 -0.59
N ASP A 68 -1.78 1.42 -0.94
CA ASP A 68 -0.40 1.67 -0.53
C ASP A 68 0.18 2.87 -1.30
N ALA A 69 1.34 3.37 -0.85
CA ALA A 69 1.95 4.56 -1.45
C ALA A 69 2.29 4.36 -2.95
N LEU A 70 2.66 3.14 -3.35
CA LEU A 70 2.95 2.80 -4.74
C LEU A 70 1.70 2.84 -5.61
N ALA A 71 0.60 2.18 -5.18
CA ALA A 71 -0.65 2.20 -5.93
C ALA A 71 -1.27 3.60 -5.96
N LEU A 72 -1.16 4.39 -4.89
CA LEU A 72 -1.58 5.79 -4.89
C LEU A 72 -0.82 6.64 -5.92
N ALA A 73 0.51 6.47 -6.00
CA ALA A 73 1.32 7.18 -6.99
C ALA A 73 0.99 6.76 -8.43
N GLN A 74 0.75 5.46 -8.65
CA GLN A 74 0.33 4.94 -9.95
C GLN A 74 -1.04 5.46 -10.37
N LEU A 75 -2.03 5.41 -9.48
CA LEU A 75 -3.37 5.94 -9.73
C LEU A 75 -3.33 7.45 -9.98
N GLY A 76 -2.57 8.20 -9.17
CA GLY A 76 -2.37 9.63 -9.38
C GLY A 76 -1.75 9.96 -10.73
N LYS A 77 -0.83 9.12 -11.24
CA LYS A 77 -0.26 9.27 -12.59
C LYS A 77 -1.30 9.00 -13.67
N GLN A 78 -2.11 7.96 -13.51
CA GLN A 78 -3.19 7.61 -14.45
C GLN A 78 -4.24 8.72 -14.55
N LEU A 79 -4.70 9.24 -13.40
CA LEU A 79 -5.69 10.31 -13.36
C LEU A 79 -5.18 11.58 -14.04
N LYS A 80 -3.93 11.99 -13.76
CA LYS A 80 -3.31 13.14 -14.42
C LYS A 80 -3.20 12.97 -15.94
N ALA A 81 -2.84 11.77 -16.39
CA ALA A 81 -2.75 11.47 -17.81
C ALA A 81 -4.14 11.48 -18.48
N ALA A 82 -5.16 10.92 -17.82
CA ALA A 82 -6.53 10.90 -18.32
C ALA A 82 -7.15 12.31 -18.41
N CYS A 83 -6.87 13.17 -17.42
CA CYS A 83 -7.40 14.53 -17.35
C CYS A 83 -6.55 15.55 -18.12
N GLY A 84 -5.37 15.17 -18.63
CA GLY A 84 -4.44 16.08 -19.31
C GLY A 84 -3.94 17.23 -18.41
N SER A 85 -3.99 17.04 -17.09
CA SER A 85 -3.76 18.10 -16.11
C SER A 85 -2.66 17.76 -15.10
N GLY A 86 -2.11 18.79 -14.48
CA GLY A 86 -1.14 18.65 -13.40
C GLY A 86 -1.81 18.17 -12.11
N GLY A 87 -1.00 17.70 -11.15
CA GLY A 87 -1.52 17.25 -9.87
C GLY A 87 -0.47 16.59 -8.98
N THR A 88 -0.81 16.42 -7.71
CA THR A 88 0.08 15.83 -6.70
C THR A 88 -0.66 14.80 -5.86
N VAL A 89 0.08 13.87 -5.28
CA VAL A 89 -0.44 12.96 -4.26
C VAL A 89 0.15 13.39 -2.93
N LYS A 90 -0.70 13.76 -1.98
CA LYS A 90 -0.28 14.25 -0.67
C LYS A 90 -1.18 13.64 0.41
N ASP A 91 -0.57 13.10 1.47
CA ASP A 91 -1.29 12.59 2.65
C ASP A 91 -2.43 11.60 2.32
N GLY A 92 -2.23 10.73 1.32
CA GLY A 92 -3.26 9.77 0.88
C GLY A 92 -4.39 10.38 0.04
N VAL A 93 -4.25 11.64 -0.36
CA VAL A 93 -5.18 12.39 -1.21
C VAL A 93 -4.53 12.65 -2.56
N ILE A 94 -5.28 12.43 -3.63
CA ILE A 94 -4.86 12.80 -4.98
C ILE A 94 -5.49 14.15 -5.32
N GLU A 95 -4.66 15.15 -5.63
CA GLU A 95 -5.08 16.45 -6.14
C GLU A 95 -4.85 16.52 -7.64
N VAL A 96 -5.89 16.83 -8.41
CA VAL A 96 -5.86 17.00 -9.86
C VAL A 96 -6.31 18.42 -10.19
N GLN A 97 -5.54 19.18 -10.95
CA GLN A 97 -5.90 20.54 -11.34
C GLN A 97 -7.08 20.51 -12.33
N GLY A 98 -8.05 21.41 -12.14
CA GLY A 98 -9.27 21.46 -12.94
C GLY A 98 -10.49 20.91 -12.20
N ASP A 99 -11.65 21.04 -12.86
CA ASP A 99 -12.89 20.41 -12.46
C ASP A 99 -13.05 19.12 -13.28
N HIS A 100 -12.87 17.97 -12.62
CA HIS A 100 -12.91 16.64 -13.21
C HIS A 100 -13.81 15.73 -12.37
N CYS A 101 -14.89 16.28 -11.81
CA CYS A 101 -15.83 15.53 -10.96
C CYS A 101 -16.91 14.76 -11.75
N GLU A 102 -16.92 14.88 -13.08
CA GLU A 102 -17.86 14.18 -13.99
C GLU A 102 -17.26 12.90 -14.58
#